data_AF-A0A1F4N3X3-F1
#
_entry.id   AF-A0A1F4N3X3-F1
#
_cell.length_a   1.000
_cell.length_b   1.000
_cell.length_c   1.000
_cell.angle_alpha   90.00
_cell.angle_beta   90.00
_cell.angle_gamma   90.00
#
_symmetry.space_group_name_H-M   'P 1'
#
loop_
_entity.id
_entity.type
_entity.pdbx_description
1 polymer ?
#
loop_
_entity_poly.entity_id
_entity_poly.type
_entity_poly.pdbx_seq_one_letter_code
_entity_poly.pdbx_strand_id
1 'polypeptide(L)'
;MTPAPIECFILDTTETITLPELAQCCGMSPDELDELVDYNALVPLPDATPERAFSARWVAPLRSASKLRLDFDLDLFTVAILLGQLAQIELLQRQLESLRALLPAHLRQA
;
A
#
# COMPACT_ATOMS: atom_id res chain seq x y z
N MET A 1 -8.33 -12.28 26.60
CA MET A 1 -7.78 -11.28 25.65
C MET A 1 -8.21 -11.70 24.26
N THR A 2 -9.40 -11.26 23.85
CA THR A 2 -9.93 -11.48 22.49
C THR A 2 -9.29 -10.45 21.57
N PRO A 3 -8.63 -10.85 20.46
CA PRO A 3 -8.08 -9.89 19.52
C PRO A 3 -9.22 -9.10 18.89
N ALA A 4 -9.09 -7.77 18.86
CA ALA A 4 -10.02 -6.88 18.20
C ALA A 4 -10.11 -7.26 16.71
N PRO A 5 -11.32 -7.21 16.10
CA PRO A 5 -11.47 -7.50 14.68
C PRO A 5 -10.69 -6.45 13.89
N ILE A 6 -9.73 -6.91 13.09
CA ILE A 6 -9.08 -6.10 12.08
C ILE A 6 -10.15 -5.88 11.01
N GLU A 7 -10.80 -4.72 11.06
CA GLU A 7 -11.68 -4.26 9.98
C GLU A 7 -10.80 -4.08 8.75
N CYS A 8 -10.89 -5.03 7.82
CA CYS A 8 -10.27 -4.93 6.51
C CYS A 8 -11.04 -3.88 5.71
N PHE A 9 -10.66 -2.62 5.85
CA PHE A 9 -11.13 -1.55 4.98
C PHE A 9 -10.61 -1.82 3.57
N ILE A 10 -11.52 -2.15 2.66
CA ILE A 10 -11.26 -2.02 1.23
C ILE A 10 -11.34 -0.52 0.95
N LEU A 11 -10.20 0.15 1.09
CA LEU A 11 -10.10 1.59 0.86
C LEU A 11 -10.10 1.82 -0.65
N ASP A 12 -11.10 2.56 -1.12
CA ASP A 12 -11.20 2.96 -2.52
C ASP A 12 -9.99 3.82 -2.90
N THR A 13 -9.58 3.78 -4.17
CA THR A 13 -8.32 4.40 -4.64
C THR A 13 -8.30 5.94 -4.49
N THR A 14 -9.45 6.55 -4.17
CA THR A 14 -9.65 7.98 -3.90
C THR A 14 -9.52 8.37 -2.43
N GLU A 15 -9.39 7.41 -1.51
CA GLU A 15 -9.27 7.72 -0.08
C GLU A 15 -7.82 8.06 0.29
N THR A 16 -7.69 9.05 1.17
CA THR A 16 -6.42 9.47 1.76
C THR A 16 -6.29 8.91 3.16
N ILE A 17 -5.08 8.52 3.56
CA ILE A 17 -4.77 7.97 4.88
C ILE A 17 -3.62 8.76 5.50
N THR A 18 -3.70 9.05 6.80
CA THR A 18 -2.63 9.74 7.52
C THR A 18 -1.46 8.81 7.81
N LEU A 19 -0.28 9.36 8.11
CA LEU A 19 0.89 8.57 8.53
C LEU A 19 0.61 7.60 9.71
N PRO A 20 0.01 8.05 10.84
CA PRO A 20 -0.25 7.16 11.97
C PRO A 20 -1.27 6.05 11.65
N GLU A 21 -2.31 6.36 10.87
CA GLU A 21 -3.27 5.35 10.42
C GLU A 21 -2.60 4.32 9.49
N LEU A 22 -1.75 4.78 8.57
CA LEU A 22 -1.01 3.91 7.66
C LEU A 22 -0.07 2.97 8.43
N ALA A 23 0.64 3.50 9.43
CA ALA A 23 1.50 2.73 10.33
C ALA A 23 0.70 1.63 11.03
N GLN A 24 -0.44 1.98 11.61
CA GLN A 24 -1.33 1.04 12.29
C GLN A 24 -1.88 -0.04 11.34
N CYS A 25 -2.34 0.34 10.15
CA CYS A 25 -2.89 -0.60 9.17
C CYS A 25 -1.86 -1.61 8.67
N CYS A 26 -0.60 -1.17 8.51
CA CYS A 26 0.47 -1.98 7.92
C CYS A 26 1.33 -2.70 8.96
N GLY A 27 1.12 -2.43 10.26
CA GLY A 27 1.91 -3.01 11.35
C GLY A 27 3.37 -2.52 11.34
N MET A 28 3.60 -1.28 10.91
CA MET A 28 4.91 -0.61 10.89
C MET A 28 4.90 0.55 11.88
N SER A 29 6.06 0.93 12.39
CA SER A 29 6.18 2.14 13.21
C SER A 29 6.12 3.40 12.33
N PRO A 30 5.72 4.56 12.88
CA PRO A 30 5.77 5.82 12.15
C PRO A 30 7.20 6.17 11.69
N ASP A 31 8.21 5.87 12.51
CA ASP A 31 9.63 6.11 12.18
C ASP A 31 10.08 5.29 10.96
N GLU A 32 9.63 4.03 10.86
CA GLU A 32 9.90 3.19 9.68
C GLU A 32 9.24 3.77 8.42
N LEU A 33 8.02 4.32 8.53
CA LEU A 33 7.37 4.97 7.39
C LEU A 33 8.06 6.27 7.00
N ASP A 34 8.54 7.05 7.96
CA ASP A 34 9.35 8.25 7.70
C ASP A 34 10.63 7.89 6.94
N GLU A 35 11.33 6.84 7.34
CA GLU A 35 12.54 6.39 6.63
C GLU A 35 12.22 5.90 5.19
N LEU A 36 11.06 5.28 4.97
CA LEU A 36 10.60 4.95 3.61
C LEU A 36 10.25 6.18 2.76
N VAL A 37 9.81 7.28 3.40
CA VAL A 37 9.63 8.58 2.73
C VAL A 37 11.00 9.18 2.37
N ASP A 38 11.99 9.08 3.27
CA ASP A 38 13.36 9.55 3.02
C ASP A 38 14.03 8.77 1.87
N TYR A 39 13.75 7.47 1.76
CA TYR A 39 14.15 6.65 0.60
C TYR A 39 13.34 6.93 -0.66
N ASN A 40 12.36 7.83 -0.61
CA ASN A 40 11.45 8.17 -1.71
C ASN A 40 10.65 6.96 -2.23
N ALA A 41 10.53 5.91 -1.41
CA ALA A 41 9.75 4.71 -1.70
C ALA A 41 8.27 4.88 -1.31
N LEU A 42 8.00 5.68 -0.30
CA LEU A 42 6.66 6.10 0.10
C LEU A 42 6.49 7.60 -0.18
N VAL A 43 5.57 7.96 -1.07
CA VAL A 43 5.41 9.35 -1.51
C VAL A 43 4.14 9.96 -0.90
N PRO A 44 4.25 11.03 -0.10
CA PRO A 44 3.10 11.75 0.45
C PRO A 44 2.37 12.58 -0.62
N LEU A 45 1.13 12.95 -0.33
CA LEU A 45 0.34 13.83 -1.19
C LEU A 45 0.83 15.29 -1.07
N PRO A 46 0.91 16.04 -2.20
CA PRO A 46 1.59 17.34 -2.25
C PRO A 46 0.92 18.45 -1.44
N ASP A 47 -0.39 18.36 -1.18
CA ASP A 47 -1.18 19.40 -0.50
C ASP A 47 -1.71 18.95 0.88
N ALA A 48 -1.10 17.92 1.48
CA ALA A 48 -1.50 17.42 2.79
C ALA A 48 -0.94 18.29 3.93
N THR A 49 -1.60 19.42 4.18
CA THR A 49 -1.34 20.28 5.34
C THR A 49 -2.62 20.42 6.17
N PRO A 50 -2.58 20.27 7.52
CA PRO A 50 -1.40 20.27 8.38
C PRO A 50 -0.75 18.90 8.63
N GLU A 51 -1.41 17.79 8.28
CA GLU A 51 -0.96 16.43 8.60
C GLU A 51 -0.62 15.65 7.33
N ARG A 52 0.54 14.98 7.31
CA ARG A 52 1.04 14.27 6.14
C ARG A 52 0.10 13.12 5.79
N ALA A 53 -0.48 13.19 4.59
CA ALA A 53 -1.40 12.20 4.06
C ALA A 53 -0.81 11.46 2.86
N PHE A 54 -1.26 10.23 2.67
CA PHE A 54 -0.86 9.32 1.62
C PHE A 54 -2.10 8.83 0.88
N SER A 55 -1.94 8.39 -0.37
CA SER A 55 -3.01 7.67 -1.04
C SER A 55 -3.20 6.30 -0.39
N ALA A 56 -4.45 5.90 -0.12
CA ALA A 56 -4.79 4.59 0.43
C ALA A 56 -4.31 3.42 -0.44
N ARG A 57 -3.94 3.65 -1.71
CA ARG A 57 -3.30 2.65 -2.57
C ARG A 57 -2.02 2.05 -1.98
N TRP A 58 -1.37 2.74 -1.03
CA TRP A 58 -0.15 2.26 -0.39
C TRP A 58 -0.40 1.18 0.66
N VAL A 59 -1.63 1.01 1.13
CA VAL A 59 -1.95 0.05 2.20
C VAL A 59 -1.68 -1.39 1.79
N ALA A 60 -2.11 -1.80 0.60
CA ALA A 60 -1.91 -3.18 0.13
C ALA A 60 -0.43 -3.52 -0.17
N PRO A 61 0.36 -2.67 -0.86
CA PRO A 61 1.79 -2.87 -1.03
C PRO A 61 2.55 -2.86 0.29
N LEU A 62 2.26 -1.93 1.20
CA LEU A 62 2.93 -1.84 2.50
C LEU A 62 2.61 -3.03 3.39
N ARG A 63 1.35 -3.49 3.44
CA ARG A 63 0.99 -4.71 4.19
C ARG A 63 1.76 -5.93 3.65
N SER A 64 1.85 -6.05 2.33
CA SER A 64 2.61 -7.11 1.67
C SER A 64 4.10 -7.02 2.00
N ALA A 65 4.67 -5.81 1.92
CA ALA A 65 6.09 -5.56 2.20
C ALA A 65 6.42 -5.80 3.69
N SER A 66 5.56 -5.36 4.61
CA SER A 66 5.68 -5.58 6.06
C SER A 66 5.63 -7.07 6.41
N LYS A 67 4.74 -7.83 5.77
CA LYS A 67 4.72 -9.28 5.93
C LYS A 67 6.02 -9.94 5.43
N LEU A 68 6.50 -9.56 4.24
CA LEU A 68 7.76 -10.08 3.70
C LEU A 68 8.97 -9.71 4.56
N ARG A 69 8.97 -8.50 5.13
CA ARG A 69 10.00 -8.06 6.09
C ARG A 69 10.09 -9.02 7.27
N LEU A 70 8.96 -9.40 7.86
CA LEU A 70 8.91 -10.33 9.00
C LEU A 70 9.23 -11.77 8.58
N ASP A 71 8.71 -12.23 7.44
CA ASP A 71 8.88 -13.61 6.98
C ASP A 71 10.34 -13.91 6.58
N PHE A 72 11.08 -12.91 6.10
CA PHE A 72 12.44 -13.06 5.57
C PHE A 72 13.51 -12.25 6.30
N ASP A 73 13.15 -11.60 7.42
CA ASP A 73 14.05 -10.74 8.22
C ASP A 73 14.76 -9.66 7.37
N LEU A 74 13.98 -8.95 6.54
CA LEU A 74 14.52 -7.97 5.60
C LEU A 74 14.79 -6.63 6.28
N ASP A 75 15.88 -5.97 5.89
CA ASP A 75 16.12 -4.58 6.28
C ASP A 75 15.16 -3.61 5.57
N LEU A 76 15.06 -2.38 6.10
CA LEU A 76 14.11 -1.39 5.58
C LEU A 76 14.49 -0.86 4.19
N PHE A 77 15.78 -0.87 3.85
CA PHE A 77 16.25 -0.50 2.51
C PHE A 77 15.76 -1.49 1.45
N THR A 78 15.80 -2.78 1.76
CA THR A 78 15.26 -3.86 0.92
C THR A 78 13.74 -3.73 0.80
N VAL A 79 13.06 -3.40 1.91
CA VAL A 79 11.61 -3.10 1.91
C VAL A 79 11.29 -1.92 0.99
N ALA A 80 12.10 -0.86 0.97
CA ALA A 80 11.92 0.30 0.09
C ALA A 80 11.94 -0.10 -1.40
N ILE A 81 12.90 -0.95 -1.78
CA ILE A 81 13.00 -1.48 -3.15
C ILE A 81 11.77 -2.36 -3.48
N LEU A 82 11.42 -3.28 -2.58
CA LEU A 82 10.27 -4.18 -2.74
C LEU A 82 8.96 -3.40 -2.86
N LEU A 83 8.78 -2.37 -2.04
CA LEU A 83 7.57 -1.55 -2.03
C LEU A 83 7.32 -0.90 -3.39
N GLY A 84 8.37 -0.37 -4.04
CA GLY A 84 8.27 0.17 -5.38
C GLY A 84 7.81 -0.86 -6.41
N GLN A 85 8.34 -2.08 -6.34
CA GLN A 85 7.95 -3.18 -7.24
C GLN A 85 6.51 -3.65 -6.97
N LEU A 86 6.12 -3.81 -5.71
CA LEU A 86 4.77 -4.22 -5.31
C LEU A 86 3.72 -3.18 -5.74
N ALA A 87 4.01 -1.90 -5.56
CA ALA A 87 3.12 -0.82 -6.00
C ALA A 87 2.95 -0.80 -7.52
N GLN A 88 4.02 -1.07 -8.28
CA GLN A 88 3.94 -1.19 -9.73
C GLN A 88 3.10 -2.41 -10.16
N ILE A 89 3.31 -3.57 -9.55
CA ILE A 89 2.54 -4.78 -9.83
C ILE A 89 1.06 -4.53 -9.56
N GLU A 90 0.72 -3.92 -8.41
CA GLU A 90 -0.67 -3.63 -8.06
C GLU A 90 -1.33 -2.65 -9.03
N LEU A 91 -0.60 -1.60 -9.45
CA LEU A 91 -1.07 -0.68 -10.48
C LEU A 91 -1.36 -1.39 -11.80
N LEU A 92 -0.44 -2.25 -12.25
CA LEU A 92 -0.59 -3.01 -13.49
C LEU A 92 -1.76 -3.99 -13.40
N GLN A 93 -1.94 -4.66 -12.26
CA GLN A 93 -3.07 -5.55 -12.02
C GLN A 93 -4.40 -4.80 -12.08
N ARG A 94 -4.51 -3.63 -11.43
CA ARG A 94 -5.71 -2.78 -11.52
C ARG A 94 -6.00 -2.32 -12.93
N GLN A 95 -4.98 -1.93 -13.69
CA GLN A 95 -5.13 -1.55 -15.09
C GLN A 95 -5.67 -2.72 -15.92
N LEU A 96 -5.10 -3.93 -15.75
CA LEU A 96 -5.57 -5.14 -16.41
C LEU A 96 -7.02 -5.49 -16.05
N GLU A 97 -7.40 -5.37 -14.78
CA GLU A 97 -8.77 -5.59 -14.31
C GLU A 97 -9.73 -4.58 -14.94
N SER A 98 -9.36 -3.29 -14.97
CA SER A 98 -10.18 -2.26 -15.62
C SER A 98 -10.39 -2.54 -17.11
N LEU A 99 -9.33 -2.97 -17.81
CA LEU A 99 -9.39 -3.28 -19.22
C LEU A 99 -10.26 -4.52 -19.47
N ARG A 100 -10.12 -5.56 -18.62
CA ARG A 100 -10.96 -6.77 -18.67
C ARG A 100 -12.43 -6.47 -18.36
N ALA A 101 -12.72 -5.50 -17.48
CA ALA A 101 -14.07 -5.06 -17.19
C ALA A 101 -14.74 -4.36 -18.38
N LEU A 102 -13.96 -3.66 -19.22
CA LEU A 102 -14.42 -3.05 -20.46
C LEU A 102 -14.62 -4.07 -21.60
N LEU A 103 -14.04 -5.28 -21.49
CA LEU A 103 -14.24 -6.32 -22.49
C LEU A 103 -15.66 -6.92 -22.40
N PRO A 104 -16.36 -7.04 -23.55
CA PRO A 104 -17.62 -7.75 -23.62
C PRO A 104 -17.51 -9.17 -23.06
N ALA A 105 -18.55 -9.67 -22.40
CA ALA A 105 -18.53 -10.98 -21.73
C ALA A 105 -18.11 -12.16 -22.63
N HIS A 106 -18.34 -12.05 -23.95
CA HIS A 106 -17.97 -13.08 -24.93
C HIS A 106 -16.46 -13.13 -25.27
N LEU A 107 -15.69 -12.08 -24.96
CA LEU A 107 -14.23 -12.06 -25.15
C LEU A 107 -13.45 -12.32 -23.85
N ARG A 108 -14.14 -12.44 -22.70
CA ARG A 108 -13.51 -12.73 -21.39
C ARG A 108 -13.14 -14.21 -21.17
N GLN A 109 -13.56 -15.12 -22.06
CA GLN A 109 -13.41 -16.58 -21.91
C GLN A 109 -12.48 -17.24 -22.96
N ALA A 110 -11.81 -16.46 -23.81
CA ALA A 110 -10.87 -16.99 -24.81
C ALA A 110 -9.43 -17.00 -24.29
#